data_AF-A0A257PFP7-F1
#
_entry.id   AF-A0A257PFP7-F1
#
_cell.length_a   1.000
_cell.length_b   1.000
_cell.length_c   1.000
_cell.angle_alpha   90.00
_cell.angle_beta   90.00
_cell.angle_gamma   90.00
#
_symmetry.space_group_name_H-M   'P 1'
#
loop_
_entity.id
_entity.type
_entity.pdbx_description
1 polymer ?
#
loop_
_entity_poly.entity_id
_entity_poly.type
_entity_poly.pdbx_seq_one_letter_code
_entity_poly.pdbx_strand_id
1 'polypeptide(L)'
;MRFNEIGQQLRAYRMESGLKAEEISARLGVSRAALYRYEKGEVIKLDTINRLAELLKISPLSLLGIGVEYYNRPVGYLERMRQLEETADQILVMHGPVSYLNTSDAYDTALAQAFEEATEGQPAQRASTEQVLGIMTARKRMYTQRRP
;
A
#
# COMPACT_ATOMS: atom_id res chain seq x y z
N MET A 1 -2.64 -18.20 -3.59
CA MET A 1 -3.39 -17.05 -3.06
C MET A 1 -2.83 -16.69 -1.69
N ARG A 2 -2.39 -15.46 -1.48
CA ARG A 2 -1.84 -15.02 -0.19
C ARG A 2 -2.95 -14.33 0.61
N PHE A 3 -3.78 -15.10 1.31
CA PHE A 3 -4.91 -14.57 2.10
C PHE A 3 -4.49 -13.52 3.14
N ASN A 4 -3.26 -13.61 3.66
CA ASN A 4 -2.66 -12.61 4.54
C ASN A 4 -2.57 -11.22 3.88
N GLU A 5 -2.23 -11.13 2.59
CA GLU A 5 -2.13 -9.85 1.89
C GLU A 5 -3.51 -9.20 1.70
N ILE A 6 -4.53 -10.01 1.37
CA ILE A 6 -5.93 -9.56 1.28
C ILE A 6 -6.40 -9.02 2.63
N GLY A 7 -6.09 -9.72 3.72
CA GLY A 7 -6.41 -9.28 5.07
C GLY A 7 -5.76 -7.96 5.45
N GLN A 8 -4.48 -7.78 5.10
CA GLN A 8 -3.75 -6.53 5.32
C GLN A 8 -4.36 -5.36 4.52
N GLN A 9 -4.71 -5.57 3.25
CA GLN A 9 -5.36 -4.55 2.42
C GLN A 9 -6.72 -4.13 2.99
N LEU A 10 -7.55 -5.09 3.41
CA LEU A 10 -8.84 -4.80 4.05
C LEU A 10 -8.66 -4.02 5.35
N ARG A 11 -7.66 -4.39 6.17
CA ARG A 11 -7.34 -3.66 7.40
C ARG A 11 -6.88 -2.23 7.11
N ALA A 12 -6.00 -2.03 6.12
CA ALA A 12 -5.54 -0.71 5.71
C ALA A 12 -6.70 0.17 5.24
N TYR A 13 -7.56 -0.36 4.36
CA TYR A 13 -8.76 0.35 3.90
C TYR A 13 -9.68 0.74 5.05
N ARG A 14 -9.90 -0.14 6.04
CA ARG A 14 -10.71 0.21 7.21
C ARG A 14 -10.09 1.37 7.99
N MET A 15 -8.79 1.33 8.25
CA MET A 15 -8.11 2.39 9.00
C MET A 15 -8.14 3.73 8.23
N GLU A 16 -7.98 3.69 6.90
CA GLU A 16 -8.00 4.89 6.05
C GLU A 16 -9.39 5.47 5.81
N SER A 17 -10.42 4.62 5.76
CA SER A 17 -11.79 5.07 5.45
C SER A 17 -12.48 5.79 6.61
N GLY A 18 -11.95 5.68 7.84
CA GLY A 18 -12.56 6.22 9.05
C GLY A 18 -13.90 5.54 9.43
N LEU A 19 -14.31 4.50 8.68
CA LEU A 19 -15.54 3.77 8.92
C LEU A 19 -15.39 2.82 10.12
N LYS A 20 -16.47 2.68 10.88
CA LYS A 20 -16.53 1.69 11.96
C LYS A 20 -16.51 0.28 11.37
N ALA A 21 -15.97 -0.67 12.13
CA ALA A 21 -15.96 -2.07 11.75
C ALA A 21 -17.37 -2.61 11.44
N GLU A 22 -18.40 -2.12 12.15
CA GLU A 22 -19.80 -2.45 11.86
C GLU A 22 -20.21 -2.06 10.44
N GLU A 23 -19.89 -0.83 10.00
CA GLU A 23 -20.29 -0.32 8.69
C GLU A 23 -19.65 -1.11 7.55
N ILE A 24 -18.36 -1.44 7.69
CA ILE A 24 -17.65 -2.26 6.71
C ILE A 24 -18.20 -3.69 6.69
N SER A 25 -18.43 -4.29 7.86
CA SER A 25 -18.98 -5.64 7.93
C SER A 25 -20.38 -5.73 7.33
N ALA A 26 -21.21 -4.70 7.52
CA ALA A 26 -22.53 -4.60 6.92
C ALA A 26 -22.46 -4.47 5.39
N ARG A 27 -21.57 -3.62 4.85
CA ARG A 27 -21.35 -3.51 3.39
C ARG A 27 -20.85 -4.81 2.77
N LEU A 28 -20.00 -5.53 3.49
CA LEU A 28 -19.50 -6.84 3.07
C LEU A 28 -20.54 -7.97 3.29
N GLY A 29 -21.66 -7.70 3.99
CA GLY A 29 -22.66 -8.69 4.38
C GLY A 29 -22.07 -9.85 5.19
N VAL A 30 -21.19 -9.54 6.14
CA VAL A 30 -20.55 -10.50 7.07
C VAL A 30 -20.64 -10.00 8.51
N SER A 31 -20.42 -10.88 9.49
CA SER A 31 -20.38 -10.45 10.89
C SER A 31 -19.10 -9.68 11.21
N ARG A 32 -19.15 -8.83 12.25
CA ARG A 32 -17.97 -8.12 12.76
C ARG A 32 -16.82 -9.08 13.13
N ALA A 33 -17.15 -10.25 13.68
CA ALA A 33 -16.16 -11.28 13.97
C ALA A 33 -15.53 -11.87 12.71
N ALA A 34 -16.30 -12.07 11.64
CA ALA A 34 -15.76 -12.53 10.35
C ALA A 34 -14.82 -11.49 9.73
N LEU A 35 -15.16 -10.20 9.81
CA LEU A 35 -14.28 -9.11 9.34
C LEU A 35 -12.89 -9.18 10.01
N TYR A 36 -12.82 -9.29 11.34
CA TYR A 36 -11.53 -9.39 12.04
C TYR A 36 -10.73 -10.64 11.68
N ARG A 37 -11.39 -11.75 11.35
CA ARG A 37 -10.74 -12.98 10.88
C ARG A 37 -10.14 -12.80 9.49
N TYR A 38 -10.87 -12.12 8.60
CA TYR A 38 -10.35 -11.77 7.27
C TYR A 38 -9.15 -10.83 7.36
N GLU A 39 -9.19 -9.82 8.24
CA GLU A 39 -8.05 -8.93 8.48
C GLU A 39 -6.80 -9.64 9.01
N LYS A 40 -6.96 -10.81 9.64
CA LYS A 40 -5.86 -11.68 10.08
C LYS A 40 -5.36 -12.64 8.99
N GLY A 41 -6.01 -12.68 7.83
CA GLY A 41 -5.63 -13.57 6.72
C GLY A 41 -6.28 -14.96 6.76
N GLU A 42 -7.36 -15.16 7.51
CA GLU A 42 -8.14 -16.41 7.42
C GLU A 42 -8.81 -16.58 6.05
N VAL A 43 -9.20 -17.81 5.72
CA VAL A 43 -9.83 -18.17 4.45
C VAL A 43 -11.14 -17.42 4.24
N ILE A 44 -11.27 -16.82 3.05
CA ILE A 44 -12.42 -16.00 2.63
C ILE A 44 -13.21 -16.74 1.54
N LYS A 45 -14.54 -16.73 1.61
CA LYS A 45 -15.40 -17.29 0.55
C LYS A 45 -15.31 -16.44 -0.72
N LEU A 46 -15.37 -17.07 -1.90
CA LEU A 46 -15.26 -16.39 -3.20
C LEU A 46 -16.28 -15.25 -3.36
N ASP A 47 -17.53 -15.47 -2.95
CA ASP A 47 -18.58 -14.45 -2.97
C ASP A 47 -18.22 -13.21 -2.11
N THR A 48 -17.56 -13.43 -0.98
CA THR A 48 -17.06 -12.33 -0.15
C THR A 48 -15.87 -11.62 -0.78
N ILE A 49 -15.03 -12.32 -1.56
CA ILE A 49 -13.93 -11.69 -2.34
C ILE A 49 -14.49 -10.72 -3.37
N ASN A 50 -15.57 -11.08 -4.08
CA ASN A 50 -16.21 -10.17 -5.05
C ASN A 50 -16.75 -8.90 -4.36
N ARG A 51 -17.49 -9.07 -3.25
CA ARG A 51 -17.99 -7.92 -2.47
C ARG A 51 -16.86 -7.05 -1.90
N LEU A 52 -15.75 -7.68 -1.50
CA LEU A 52 -14.57 -6.95 -1.05
C LEU A 52 -13.92 -6.15 -2.18
N ALA A 53 -13.78 -6.72 -3.37
CA ALA A 53 -13.24 -6.04 -4.54
C ALA A 53 -14.09 -4.82 -4.90
N GLU A 54 -15.41 -4.96 -4.90
CA GLU A 54 -16.34 -3.86 -5.14
C GLU A 54 -16.20 -2.75 -4.08
N LEU A 55 -16.12 -3.12 -2.79
CA LEU A 55 -15.93 -2.17 -1.69
C LEU A 55 -14.63 -1.37 -1.85
N LEU A 56 -13.55 -2.05 -2.23
CA LEU A 56 -12.22 -1.47 -2.42
C LEU A 56 -12.07 -0.79 -3.79
N LYS A 57 -13.07 -0.90 -4.68
CA LYS A 57 -13.06 -0.39 -6.06
C LYS A 57 -11.88 -0.91 -6.88
N ILE A 58 -11.57 -2.19 -6.73
CA ILE A 58 -10.53 -2.92 -7.50
C ILE A 58 -11.12 -4.17 -8.14
N SER A 59 -10.37 -4.83 -9.02
CA SER A 59 -10.82 -6.10 -9.59
C SER A 59 -10.66 -7.26 -8.59
N PRO A 60 -11.53 -8.29 -8.62
CA PRO A 60 -11.33 -9.51 -7.83
C PRO A 60 -9.99 -10.20 -8.12
N LEU A 61 -9.48 -10.08 -9.35
CA LEU A 61 -8.17 -10.61 -9.73
C LEU A 61 -7.04 -9.87 -9.00
N SER A 62 -7.14 -8.54 -8.89
CA SER A 62 -6.18 -7.72 -8.13
C SER A 62 -6.11 -8.13 -6.66
N LEU A 63 -7.25 -8.46 -6.03
CA LEU A 63 -7.28 -9.01 -4.66
C LEU A 63 -6.55 -10.35 -4.57
N LEU A 64 -6.67 -11.19 -5.59
CA LEU A 64 -6.03 -12.50 -5.62
C LEU A 64 -4.53 -12.43 -5.94
N GLY A 65 -3.99 -11.23 -6.18
CA GLY A 65 -2.62 -11.03 -6.66
C GLY A 65 -2.44 -11.53 -8.09
N ILE A 66 -3.52 -11.61 -8.87
CA ILE A 66 -3.52 -12.06 -10.27
C ILE A 66 -3.79 -10.82 -11.13
N GLY A 67 -2.82 -10.44 -11.98
CA GLY A 67 -2.96 -9.31 -12.89
C GLY A 67 -2.43 -7.99 -12.34
N VAL A 68 -3.08 -6.88 -12.69
CA VAL A 68 -2.60 -5.52 -12.39
C VAL A 68 -3.22 -5.01 -11.10
N GLU A 69 -2.38 -4.56 -10.15
CA GLU A 69 -2.81 -3.84 -8.95
C GLU A 69 -2.92 -2.33 -9.28
N TYR A 70 -4.08 -1.74 -9.04
CA TYR A 70 -4.32 -0.30 -9.29
C TYR A 70 -4.30 0.45 -7.97
N TYR A 71 -3.52 1.53 -7.91
CA TYR A 71 -3.44 2.43 -6.76
C TYR A 71 -3.84 3.84 -7.19
N ASN A 72 -4.80 4.43 -6.49
CA ASN A 72 -5.25 5.81 -6.71
C ASN A 72 -4.58 6.83 -5.78
N ARG A 73 -3.76 6.36 -4.84
CA ARG A 73 -3.01 7.17 -3.87
C ARG A 73 -1.52 6.82 -3.92
N PRO A 74 -0.62 7.80 -4.04
CA PRO A 74 0.83 7.55 -4.08
C PRO A 74 1.35 6.81 -2.84
N VAL A 75 0.81 7.11 -1.66
CA VAL A 75 1.19 6.45 -0.40
C VAL A 75 0.94 4.95 -0.47
N GLY A 76 -0.25 4.51 -0.90
CA GLY A 76 -0.59 3.10 -1.00
C GLY A 76 0.26 2.36 -2.04
N TYR A 77 0.54 3.01 -3.17
CA TYR A 77 1.42 2.46 -4.21
C TYR A 77 2.84 2.21 -3.68
N LEU A 78 3.43 3.22 -3.03
CA LEU A 78 4.79 3.13 -2.51
C LEU A 78 4.90 2.16 -1.32
N GLU A 79 3.87 2.08 -0.47
CA GLU A 79 3.84 1.12 0.63
C GLU A 79 3.75 -0.32 0.11
N ARG A 80 2.94 -0.56 -0.93
CA ARG A 80 2.93 -1.87 -1.61
C ARG A 80 4.29 -2.20 -2.20
N MET A 81 4.91 -1.25 -2.87
CA MET A 81 6.26 -1.41 -3.43
C MET A 81 7.26 -1.79 -2.33
N ARG A 82 7.24 -1.09 -1.18
CA ARG A 82 8.09 -1.40 -0.02
C ARG A 82 7.87 -2.83 0.48
N GLN A 83 6.62 -3.29 0.60
CA GLN A 83 6.29 -4.65 1.05
C GLN A 83 6.75 -5.73 0.08
N LEU A 84 6.66 -5.47 -1.23
CA LEU A 84 7.17 -6.38 -2.26
C LEU A 84 8.70 -6.47 -2.19
N GLU A 85 9.38 -5.32 -2.12
CA GLU A 85 10.83 -5.23 -1.98
C GLU A 85 11.34 -5.92 -0.71
N GLU A 86 10.57 -5.88 0.39
CA GLU A 86 10.90 -6.56 1.66
C GLU A 86 11.07 -8.08 1.53
N THR A 87 10.36 -8.69 0.57
CA THR A 87 10.35 -10.14 0.37
C THR A 87 11.05 -10.57 -0.91
N ALA A 88 11.55 -9.62 -1.69
CA ALA A 88 12.22 -9.88 -2.96
C ALA A 88 13.65 -10.36 -2.75
N ASP A 89 14.05 -11.40 -3.49
CA ASP A 89 15.44 -11.83 -3.61
C ASP A 89 16.21 -10.97 -4.62
N GLN A 90 15.52 -10.48 -5.66
CA GLN A 90 16.08 -9.64 -6.71
C GLN A 90 15.07 -8.57 -7.13
N ILE A 91 15.56 -7.36 -7.39
CA ILE A 91 14.77 -6.21 -7.85
C ILE A 91 15.29 -5.77 -9.21
N LEU A 92 14.44 -5.80 -10.23
CA LEU A 92 14.73 -5.32 -11.58
C LEU A 92 13.88 -4.08 -11.88
N VAL A 93 14.53 -2.96 -12.14
CA VAL A 93 13.86 -1.70 -12.54
C VAL A 93 13.85 -1.61 -14.06
N MET A 94 12.69 -1.82 -14.68
CA MET A 94 12.55 -1.82 -16.14
C MET A 94 12.42 -0.43 -16.75
N HIS A 95 11.88 0.53 -15.99
CA HIS A 95 11.61 1.89 -16.46
C HIS A 95 11.71 2.90 -15.31
N GLY A 96 11.94 4.17 -15.66
CA GLY A 96 12.01 5.27 -14.72
C GLY A 96 13.30 6.07 -14.89
N PRO A 97 13.30 7.37 -14.56
CA PRO A 97 14.46 8.22 -14.78
C PRO A 97 15.60 7.92 -13.81
N VAL A 98 15.30 7.34 -12.63
CA VAL A 98 16.27 7.13 -11.55
C VAL A 98 15.96 5.83 -10.81
N SER A 99 17.00 5.04 -10.52
CA SER A 99 16.92 3.92 -9.58
C SER A 99 17.02 4.47 -8.14
N TYR A 100 15.88 4.83 -7.55
CA TYR A 100 15.83 5.51 -6.25
C TYR A 100 16.60 4.79 -5.13
N LEU A 101 16.56 3.45 -5.07
CA LEU A 101 17.27 2.67 -4.05
C LEU A 101 18.81 2.83 -4.10
N ASN A 102 19.33 3.37 -5.20
CA ASN A 102 20.76 3.58 -5.43
C ASN A 102 21.17 5.06 -5.41
N THR A 103 20.27 5.98 -5.05
CA THR A 103 20.59 7.40 -4.98
C THR A 103 21.38 7.74 -3.71
N SER A 104 22.04 8.91 -3.72
CA SER A 104 22.71 9.46 -2.53
C SER A 104 21.72 10.08 -1.56
N ASP A 105 22.16 10.37 -0.34
CA ASP A 105 21.33 11.08 0.66
C ASP A 105 21.04 12.53 0.25
N ALA A 106 21.93 13.13 -0.55
CA ALA A 106 21.70 14.43 -1.16
C ALA A 106 20.49 14.42 -2.11
N TYR A 107 20.22 13.30 -2.78
CA TYR A 107 19.00 13.15 -3.59
C TYR A 107 17.74 13.18 -2.72
N ASP A 108 17.77 12.55 -1.54
CA ASP A 108 16.62 12.53 -0.62
C ASP A 108 16.32 13.94 -0.09
N THR A 109 17.37 14.71 0.20
CA THR A 109 17.22 16.13 0.59
C THR A 109 16.61 16.96 -0.54
N ALA A 110 17.12 16.82 -1.76
CA ALA A 110 16.60 17.55 -2.93
C ALA A 110 15.14 17.15 -3.24
N LEU A 111 14.79 15.88 -3.12
CA LEU A 111 13.43 15.39 -3.31
C LEU A 111 12.47 15.96 -2.25
N ALA A 112 12.91 16.01 -0.99
CA ALA A 112 12.10 16.58 0.08
C ALA A 112 11.82 18.08 -0.15
N GLN A 113 12.85 18.85 -0.54
CA GLN A 113 12.70 20.27 -0.89
C GLN A 113 11.73 20.47 -2.06
N ALA A 114 11.88 19.68 -3.13
CA ALA A 114 11.01 19.77 -4.29
C ALA A 114 9.54 19.48 -3.94
N PHE A 115 9.27 18.55 -3.02
CA PHE A 115 7.90 18.31 -2.56
C PHE A 115 7.37 19.37 -1.61
N GLU A 116 8.22 19.97 -0.77
CA GLU A 116 7.83 21.10 0.07
C GLU A 116 7.36 22.28 -0.78
N GLU A 117 8.16 22.65 -1.79
CA GLU A 117 7.83 23.69 -2.78
C GLU A 117 6.52 23.35 -3.52
N ALA A 118 6.38 22.12 -4.01
CA ALA A 118 5.19 21.69 -4.75
C ALA A 118 3.90 21.68 -3.91
N THR A 119 4.01 21.57 -2.59
CA THR A 119 2.86 21.52 -1.66
C THR A 119 2.68 22.80 -0.85
N GLU A 120 3.35 23.88 -1.26
CA GLU A 120 3.17 25.20 -0.66
C GLU A 120 1.69 25.62 -0.71
N GLY A 121 1.18 26.15 0.41
CA GLY A 121 -0.25 26.50 0.57
C GLY A 121 -1.23 25.32 0.61
N GLN A 122 -0.79 24.06 0.52
CA GLN A 122 -1.66 22.87 0.44
C GLN A 122 -1.45 21.90 1.63
N PRO A 123 -1.97 22.22 2.83
CA PRO A 123 -1.68 21.46 4.07
C PRO A 123 -2.13 19.99 4.01
N ALA A 124 -3.23 19.68 3.31
CA ALA A 124 -3.69 18.31 3.13
C ALA A 124 -2.71 17.44 2.30
N GLN A 125 -1.96 18.05 1.39
CA GLN A 125 -0.97 17.34 0.58
C GLN A 125 0.36 17.17 1.32
N ARG A 126 0.74 18.10 2.20
CA ARG A 126 1.96 17.98 3.02
C ARG A 126 2.01 16.69 3.83
N ALA A 127 0.92 16.35 4.54
CA ALA A 127 0.87 15.12 5.33
C ALA A 127 1.07 13.87 4.46
N SER A 128 0.50 13.85 3.24
CA SER A 128 0.70 12.75 2.30
C SER A 128 2.15 12.71 1.79
N THR A 129 2.77 13.86 1.55
CA THR A 129 4.17 13.99 1.14
C THR A 129 5.13 13.45 2.21
N GLU A 130 4.91 13.81 3.47
CA GLU A 130 5.72 13.32 4.60
C GLU A 130 5.65 11.80 4.70
N GLN A 131 4.45 11.21 4.55
CA GLN A 131 4.27 9.76 4.49
C GLN A 131 5.05 9.13 3.33
N VAL A 132 4.96 9.73 2.14
CA VAL A 132 5.71 9.27 0.95
C VAL A 132 7.22 9.29 1.21
N LEU A 133 7.77 10.39 1.71
CA LEU A 133 9.20 10.51 2.03
C LEU A 133 9.65 9.50 3.09
N GLY A 134 8.80 9.25 4.09
CA GLY A 134 9.05 8.22 5.10
C GLY A 134 9.14 6.81 4.50
N ILE A 135 8.20 6.44 3.61
CA ILE A 135 8.21 5.15 2.92
C ILE A 135 9.46 5.03 2.04
N MET A 136 9.79 6.08 1.28
CA MET A 136 10.97 6.12 0.40
C MET A 136 12.26 5.89 1.20
N THR A 137 12.43 6.60 2.32
CA THR A 137 13.57 6.42 3.23
C THR A 137 13.65 4.99 3.78
N ALA A 138 12.51 4.41 4.18
CA ALA A 138 12.45 3.03 4.67
C ALA A 138 12.89 2.02 3.59
N ARG A 139 12.43 2.20 2.34
CA ARG A 139 12.83 1.35 1.20
C ARG A 139 14.34 1.35 0.98
N LYS A 140 14.96 2.54 0.93
CA LYS A 140 16.42 2.68 0.72
C LYS A 140 17.23 2.08 1.88
N ARG A 141 16.78 2.26 3.12
CA ARG A 141 17.38 1.64 4.31
C ARG A 141 17.32 0.11 4.26
N MET A 142 16.14 -0.45 3.95
CA MET A 142 15.96 -1.90 3.83
C MET A 142 16.82 -2.49 2.73
N TYR A 143 16.89 -1.83 1.57
CA TYR A 143 17.75 -2.26 0.47
C TYR A 143 19.22 -2.27 0.89
N THR A 144 19.70 -1.23 1.56
CA THR A 144 21.09 -1.12 2.02
C THR A 144 21.46 -2.24 3.01
N GLN A 145 20.55 -2.59 3.92
CA GLN A 145 20.75 -3.67 4.89
C GLN A 145 20.78 -5.07 4.27
N ARG A 146 20.20 -5.22 3.08
CA ARG A 146 20.08 -6.50 2.36
C ARG A 146 20.95 -6.57 1.11
N ARG A 147 21.82 -5.58 0.90
CA ARG A 147 22.79 -5.63 -0.21
C ARG A 147 23.63 -6.89 -0.05
N PRO A 148 23.71 -7.75 -1.08
CA PRO A 148 24.60 -8.91 -1.05
C PRO A 148 26.07 -8.47 -0.92
#